data_AF-A0A6V6Z375-F1
#
_entry.id   AF-A0A6V6Z375-F1
#
_cell.length_a   1.000
_cell.length_b   1.000
_cell.length_c   1.000
_cell.angle_alpha   90.00
_cell.angle_beta   90.00
_cell.angle_gamma   90.00
#
_symmetry.space_group_name_H-M   'P 1'
#
loop_
_entity.id
_entity.type
_entity.pdbx_description
1 polymer ?
#
loop_
_entity_poly.entity_id
_entity_poly.type
_entity_poly.pdbx_seq_one_letter_code
_entity_poly.pdbx_strand_id
1 'polypeptide(L)' 'MEEEPNNNRRNKWLAFINIPFQMGIIIFAFSYLGTWLDENHPSRKVYYNTIFVLLGVGIALYNVIRQVNDINKTK' A
#
# COMPACT_ATOMS: atom_id res chain seq x y z
N MET A 1 30.75 17.00 25.64
CA MET A 1 30.39 15.69 25.05
C MET A 1 29.40 16.03 23.96
N GLU A 2 29.83 15.89 22.72
CA GLU A 2 29.03 16.24 21.53
C GLU A 2 27.77 15.37 21.51
N GLU A 3 26.60 15.99 21.40
CA GLU A 3 25.34 15.27 21.32
C GLU A 3 25.31 14.49 20.00
N GLU A 4 25.39 13.16 20.12
CA GLU A 4 25.36 12.25 18.98
C GLU A 4 24.01 12.43 18.25
N PRO A 5 23.99 12.74 16.94
CA PRO A 5 22.74 12.95 16.23
C PRO A 5 22.02 11.61 16.09
N ASN A 6 21.11 11.36 17.03
CA ASN A 6 20.03 10.37 17.04
C ASN A 6 19.86 9.60 15.72
N ASN A 7 20.65 8.54 15.57
CA ASN A 7 20.65 7.58 14.46
C ASN A 7 19.27 6.89 14.27
N ASN A 8 18.38 7.00 15.25
CA ASN A 8 17.09 6.32 15.23
C ASN A 8 16.05 6.99 14.29
N ARG A 9 16.22 8.28 13.95
CA ARG A 9 15.28 8.99 13.04
C ARG A 9 15.48 8.66 11.56
N ARG A 10 16.73 8.44 11.12
CA ARG A 10 17.05 8.11 9.72
C ARG A 10 16.50 6.73 9.33
N ASN A 11 16.51 5.79 10.28
CA ASN A 11 16.00 4.44 10.11
C ASN A 11 14.47 4.42 9.95
N LYS A 12 13.76 5.34 10.64
CA LYS A 12 12.31 5.53 10.47
C LYS A 12 11.95 6.06 9.08
N TRP A 13 12.71 7.01 8.54
CA TRP A 13 12.47 7.55 7.19
C TRP A 13 12.69 6.51 6.09
N LEU A 14 13.70 5.65 6.24
CA LEU A 14 13.91 4.52 5.34
C LEU A 14 12.77 3.50 5.39
N ALA A 15 12.18 3.26 6.57
CA ALA A 15 10.98 2.43 6.69
C ALA A 15 9.78 3.04 5.95
N PHE A 16 9.59 4.36 6.00
CA PHE A 16 8.51 5.06 5.30
C PHE A 16 8.52 4.88 3.77
N ILE A 17 9.70 4.71 3.16
CA ILE A 17 9.83 4.50 1.71
C ILE A 17 9.56 3.04 1.30
N ASN A 18 9.89 2.08 2.17
CA ASN A 18 9.68 0.65 1.89
C ASN A 18 8.21 0.23 1.98
N ILE A 19 7.41 0.89 2.82
CA ILE A 19 5.98 0.61 2.98
C ILE A 19 5.19 0.76 1.66
N PRO A 20 5.22 1.92 0.96
CA PRO A 20 4.50 2.08 -0.29
C PRO A 20 5.05 1.18 -1.40
N PHE A 21 6.34 0.82 -1.36
CA PHE A 21 6.91 -0.14 -2.30
C PHE A 21 6.27 -1.54 -2.14
N GLN A 22 6.19 -2.05 -0.92
CA GLN A 22 5.52 -3.32 -0.62
C GLN A 22 4.02 -3.28 -0.97
N MET A 23 3.38 -2.14 -0.72
CA MET A 23 1.97 -1.95 -1.04
C MET A 23 1.71 -1.84 -2.54
N GLY A 24 2.64 -1.26 -3.30
CA GLY A 24 2.59 -1.19 -4.75
C GLY A 24 2.54 -2.58 -5.39
N ILE A 25 3.25 -3.56 -4.83
CA ILE A 25 3.18 -4.96 -5.26
C ILE A 25 1.77 -5.53 -5.06
N ILE A 26 1.14 -5.26 -3.91
CA ILE A 26 -0.22 -5.71 -3.61
C ILE A 26 -1.22 -5.07 -4.60
N ILE A 27 -1.15 -3.77 -4.81
CA ILE A 27 -2.03 -3.05 -5.76
C ILE A 27 -1.86 -3.61 -7.19
N PHE A 28 -0.61 -3.85 -7.61
CA PHE A 28 -0.32 -4.43 -8.93
C PHE A 28 -0.92 -5.83 -9.07
N ALA A 29 -0.78 -6.68 -8.04
CA ALA A 29 -1.38 -8.02 -8.04
C ALA A 29 -2.91 -7.98 -8.12
N PHE A 30 -3.56 -7.11 -7.33
CA PHE A 30 -5.01 -6.93 -7.36
C PHE A 30 -5.52 -6.33 -8.69
N SER A 31 -4.76 -5.42 -9.30
CA SER A 31 -5.06 -4.86 -10.62
C SER A 31 -4.98 -5.90 -11.74
N TYR A 32 -3.93 -6.73 -11.70
CA TYR A 32 -3.78 -7.84 -12.65
C TYR A 32 -4.89 -8.88 -12.50
N LEU A 33 -5.23 -9.25 -11.26
CA LEU A 33 -6.36 -10.16 -10.98
C LEU A 33 -7.71 -9.57 -11.40
N GLY A 34 -7.94 -8.27 -11.17
CA GLY A 34 -9.15 -7.58 -11.61
C GLY A 34 -9.29 -7.59 -13.12
N THR A 35 -8.19 -7.36 -13.84
CA THR A 35 -8.14 -7.39 -15.30
C THR A 35 -8.38 -8.80 -15.85
N TRP A 36 -7.75 -9.82 -15.27
CA TRP A 36 -7.97 -11.23 -15.63
C TRP A 36 -9.43 -11.66 -15.42
N LEU A 37 -10.07 -11.16 -14.35
CA LEU A 37 -11.46 -11.45 -14.06
C LEU A 37 -12.42 -10.77 -15.06
N ASP A 38 -12.15 -9.53 -15.46
CA ASP A 38 -12.90 -8.83 -16.52
C ASP A 38 -12.76 -9.54 -17.87
N GLU A 39 -11.59 -10.11 -18.19
CA GLU A 39 -11.38 -10.88 -19.43
C GLU A 39 -12.10 -12.25 -19.41
N ASN A 40 -12.11 -12.96 -18.29
CA ASN A 40 -12.74 -14.27 -18.16
C ASN A 40 -14.28 -14.21 -17.98
N HIS A 41 -14.80 -13.09 -17.50
CA HIS A 41 -16.23 -12.83 -17.42
C HIS A 41 -16.60 -11.58 -18.23
N PRO A 42 -16.74 -11.69 -19.57
CA PRO A 42 -17.15 -10.59 -20.44
C PRO A 42 -18.64 -10.27 -20.27
N SER A 43 -19.04 -9.90 -19.06
CA SER A 43 -20.35 -9.34 -18.77
C SER A 43 -20.31 -7.85 -19.07
N ARG A 44 -20.86 -7.46 -20.23
CA ARG A 44 -20.92 -6.09 -20.79
C ARG A 44 -21.53 -5.00 -19.87
N LYS A 45 -22.01 -5.37 -18.67
CA LYS A 45 -22.66 -4.48 -17.69
C LYS A 45 -21.94 -4.39 -16.35
N VAL A 46 -20.97 -5.26 -16.04
CA VAL A 46 -20.31 -5.27 -14.73
C VAL A 46 -18.81 -5.21 -14.93
N TYR A 47 -18.22 -4.07 -14.57
CA TYR A 47 -16.77 -3.87 -14.52
C TYR A 47 -16.26 -4.38 -13.16
N TYR A 48 -16.01 -5.69 -13.08
CA TYR A 48 -15.51 -6.33 -11.86
C TYR A 48 -14.13 -5.80 -11.50
N ASN A 49 -13.29 -5.51 -12.50
CA ASN A 49 -11.98 -4.88 -12.35
C ASN A 49 -12.08 -3.55 -11.59
N THR A 50 -13.00 -2.67 -11.98
CA THR A 50 -13.16 -1.36 -11.33
C THR A 50 -13.47 -1.49 -9.84
N ILE A 51 -14.36 -2.41 -9.46
CA ILE A 51 -14.74 -2.63 -8.06
C ILE A 51 -13.58 -3.23 -7.27
N PHE A 52 -12.90 -4.23 -7.84
CA PHE A 52 -11.76 -4.89 -7.20
C PHE A 52 -10.57 -3.95 -7.02
N VAL A 53 -10.27 -3.13 -8.02
CA VAL A 53 -9.22 -2.10 -7.96
C VAL A 53 -9.57 -1.04 -6.94
N LEU A 54 -10.80 -0.54 -6.90
CA LEU A 54 -11.20 0.46 -5.89
C LEU A 54 -11.09 -0.09 -4.46
N LEU A 55 -11.51 -1.34 -4.25
CA LEU A 55 -11.36 -2.03 -2.97
C LEU A 55 -9.89 -2.24 -2.61
N GLY A 56 -9.07 -2.71 -3.56
CA GLY A 56 -7.64 -2.90 -3.38
C GLY A 56 -6.93 -1.61 -2.99
N VAL A 57 -7.23 -0.51 -3.70
CA VAL A 57 -6.69 0.83 -3.41
C VAL A 57 -7.14 1.32 -2.03
N GLY A 58 -8.41 1.14 -1.67
CA GLY A 58 -8.94 1.54 -0.36
C GLY A 58 -8.28 0.80 0.81
N ILE A 59 -8.13 -0.52 0.71
CA ILE A 59 -7.46 -1.35 1.73
C ILE A 59 -5.97 -1.00 1.83
N ALA A 60 -5.33 -0.79 0.68
CA ALA A 60 -3.93 -0.42 0.61
C ALA A 60 -3.71 0.92 1.34
N LEU A 61 -4.44 1.98 0.98
CA LEU A 61 -4.34 3.28 1.65
C LEU A 61 -4.57 3.19 3.17
N TYR A 62 -5.56 2.41 3.61
CA TYR A 62 -5.79 2.18 5.04
C TYR A 62 -4.57 1.54 5.73
N ASN A 63 -3.98 0.52 5.13
CA ASN A 63 -2.80 -0.16 5.68
C ASN A 63 -1.57 0.75 5.73
N VAL A 64 -1.35 1.59 4.72
CA VAL A 64 -0.28 2.60 4.74
C VAL A 64 -0.48 3.60 5.86
N ILE A 65 -1.68 4.18 6.00
CA ILE A 65 -1.96 5.18 7.04
C ILE A 65 -1.77 4.56 8.43
N ARG A 66 -2.20 3.31 8.61
CA ARG A 66 -1.99 2.58 9.86
C ARG A 66 -0.51 2.34 10.17
N GLN A 67 0.26 1.81 9.22
CA GLN A 67 1.71 1.58 9.41
C GLN A 67 2.46 2.89 9.68
N VAL A 68 2.09 3.96 8.97
CA VAL A 68 2.65 5.30 9.18
C VAL A 68 2.38 5.81 10.59
N ASN A 69 1.16 5.62 11.08
CA ASN A 69 0.76 6.09 12.41
C ASN A 69 1.42 5.26 13.53
N ASP A 70 1.62 3.95 13.34
CA ASP A 70 2.30 3.08 14.31
C ASP A 70 3.79 3.44 14.45
N ILE A 71 4.48 3.77 13.35
CA ILE A 71 5.87 4.26 13.39
C ILE A 71 5.97 5.59 14.16
N ASN A 72 4.94 6.43 14.06
CA ASN A 72 4.87 7.72 14.76
C ASN A 72 4.50 7.57 16.25
N LYS A 73 3.69 6.56 16.62
CA LYS A 73 3.30 6.25 18.01
C LYS A 73 4.39 5.57 18.83
N THR A 74 5.37 4.94 18.18
CA THR A 74 6.55 4.40 18.86
C THR A 74 7.45 5.56 19.29
N LYS A 75 7.05 6.20 20.40
CA LYS A 75 7.73 7.29 21.12
C LYS A 75 8.60 6.71 22.22
#